data_AF-A0A956M1I4-F1
#
_entry.id   AF-A0A956M1I4-F1
#
_cell.length_a   1.000
_cell.length_b   1.000
_cell.length_c   1.000
_cell.angle_alpha   90.00
_cell.angle_beta   90.00
_cell.angle_gamma   90.00
#
_symmetry.space_group_name_H-M   'P 1'
#
loop_
_entity.id
_entity.type
_entity.pdbx_description
1 polymer ?
#
loop_
_entity_poly.entity_id
_entity_poly.type
_entity_poly.pdbx_seq_one_letter_code
_entity_poly.pdbx_strand_id
1 'polypeptide(L)'
;HIITTRPERDWVPRGYRDEGPARVRIEVRGGDVRDLDIHVGGEWRDIDAARDLGDVPAEEAATFFLTLARNGRAGVAEDAVFPATIARGVDPWPAILGLARDRTRPEDVRESAMFWIGQEAGQKVAAELESVVNDSSEDVELRKKAVFALTQRPDPECVPILLRLARTHPDPEVRGAVFFWLAQKDDPRVLDLFEEILLGG
;
A
#
# COMPACT_ATOMS: atom_id res chain seq x y z
N HIS A 1 -8.49 -29.48 1.29
CA HIS A 1 -9.55 -29.71 0.30
C HIS A 1 -9.35 -28.67 -0.80
N ILE A 2 -9.22 -29.09 -2.07
CA ILE A 2 -9.00 -28.18 -3.21
C ILE A 2 -10.36 -27.87 -3.80
N ILE A 3 -10.69 -26.59 -3.98
CA ILE A 3 -11.82 -26.19 -4.83
C ILE A 3 -11.35 -25.05 -5.70
N THR A 4 -10.99 -25.43 -6.92
CA THR A 4 -10.85 -24.50 -8.02
C THR A 4 -12.26 -24.10 -8.46
N THR A 5 -12.56 -22.82 -8.38
CA THR A 5 -13.53 -22.21 -9.30
C THR A 5 -12.89 -20.93 -9.77
N ARG A 6 -12.91 -20.72 -11.08
CA ARG A 6 -12.36 -19.52 -11.70
C ARG A 6 -12.93 -18.28 -10.98
N PRO A 7 -12.11 -17.26 -10.68
CA PRO A 7 -12.51 -16.10 -9.86
C PRO A 7 -13.79 -15.43 -10.36
N GLU A 8 -14.08 -15.49 -11.66
CA GLU A 8 -15.22 -14.83 -12.30
C GLU A 8 -16.60 -15.50 -12.15
N ARG A 9 -16.74 -16.65 -11.47
CA ARG A 9 -18.03 -17.40 -11.48
C ARG A 9 -18.91 -17.28 -10.23
N ASP A 10 -18.33 -16.90 -9.11
CA ASP A 10 -19.00 -17.02 -7.80
C ASP A 10 -19.39 -15.68 -7.18
N TRP A 11 -18.89 -14.58 -7.75
CA TRP A 11 -19.30 -13.21 -7.45
C TRP A 11 -19.84 -12.54 -8.72
N VAL A 12 -20.98 -11.88 -8.61
CA VAL A 12 -21.59 -11.10 -9.69
C VAL A 12 -21.86 -9.68 -9.19
N PRO A 13 -21.28 -8.64 -9.81
CA PRO A 13 -21.54 -7.27 -9.42
C PRO A 13 -23.00 -6.88 -9.69
N ARG A 14 -23.61 -6.07 -8.81
CA ARG A 14 -25.00 -5.57 -8.98
C ARG A 14 -25.06 -4.20 -9.67
N GLY A 15 -23.93 -3.52 -9.86
CA GLY A 15 -23.85 -2.24 -10.58
C GLY A 15 -22.46 -1.60 -10.54
N TYR A 16 -22.37 -0.32 -10.94
CA TYR A 16 -21.09 0.43 -11.02
C TYR A 16 -20.56 0.90 -9.64
N ARG A 17 -21.37 0.78 -8.58
CA ARG A 17 -20.98 0.95 -7.18
C ARG A 17 -21.73 -0.08 -6.34
N ASP A 18 -21.08 -1.21 -6.07
CA ASP A 18 -21.59 -2.16 -5.11
C ASP A 18 -21.24 -1.67 -3.70
N GLU A 19 -22.28 -1.41 -2.90
CA GLU A 19 -22.18 -1.08 -1.48
C GLU A 19 -22.52 -2.33 -0.65
N GLY A 20 -21.81 -2.54 0.45
CA GLY A 20 -22.04 -3.69 1.32
C GLY A 20 -20.81 -4.11 2.11
N PRO A 21 -20.91 -5.17 2.93
CA PRO A 21 -19.76 -5.71 3.64
C PRO A 21 -18.71 -6.22 2.66
N ALA A 22 -17.44 -6.07 3.02
CA ALA A 22 -16.37 -6.78 2.34
C ALA A 22 -16.50 -8.28 2.64
N ARG A 23 -16.36 -9.10 1.60
CA ARG A 23 -16.30 -10.56 1.71
C ARG A 23 -14.98 -11.05 1.13
N VAL A 24 -14.39 -11.99 1.85
CA VAL A 24 -13.06 -12.51 1.53
C VAL A 24 -13.18 -14.00 1.28
N ARG A 25 -12.62 -14.44 0.16
CA ARG A 25 -12.46 -15.84 -0.18
C ARG A 25 -11.02 -16.23 0.02
N ILE A 26 -10.82 -17.37 0.69
CA ILE A 26 -9.50 -17.92 0.95
C ILE A 26 -9.50 -19.37 0.48
N GLU A 27 -8.64 -19.71 -0.49
CA GLU A 27 -8.39 -21.11 -0.79
C GLU A 27 -7.33 -21.65 0.17
N VAL A 28 -7.57 -22.82 0.80
CA VAL A 28 -6.59 -23.44 1.71
C VAL A 28 -6.29 -24.87 1.28
N ARG A 29 -5.01 -25.16 1.02
CA ARG A 29 -4.54 -26.49 0.63
C ARG A 29 -3.42 -26.96 1.54
N GLY A 30 -3.68 -28.04 2.28
CA GLY A 30 -2.68 -28.64 3.19
C GLY A 30 -2.36 -27.77 4.41
N GLY A 31 -3.24 -26.82 4.76
CA GLY A 31 -3.01 -25.84 5.83
C GLY A 31 -2.47 -24.50 5.33
N ASP A 32 -2.01 -24.42 4.07
CA ASP A 32 -1.48 -23.20 3.48
C ASP A 32 -2.53 -22.45 2.66
N VAL A 33 -2.50 -21.12 2.71
CA VAL A 33 -3.34 -20.26 1.86
C VAL A 33 -2.88 -20.33 0.38
N ARG A 34 -3.75 -20.93 -0.43
CA ARG A 34 -3.98 -21.11 -1.89
C ARG A 34 -4.32 -19.92 -2.76
N ASP A 35 -5.02 -18.97 -2.19
CA ASP A 35 -5.55 -17.83 -2.92
C ASP A 35 -6.21 -16.90 -1.93
N LEU A 36 -6.29 -15.61 -2.26
CA LEU A 36 -6.97 -14.62 -1.46
C LEU A 36 -7.65 -13.61 -2.38
N ASP A 37 -8.98 -13.61 -2.38
CA ASP A 37 -9.77 -12.61 -3.11
C ASP A 37 -10.66 -11.82 -2.15
N ILE A 38 -10.74 -10.51 -2.35
CA ILE A 38 -11.66 -9.63 -1.62
C ILE A 38 -12.61 -8.92 -2.58
N HIS A 39 -13.91 -8.95 -2.27
CA HIS A 39 -14.91 -8.18 -3.00
C HIS A 39 -15.81 -7.42 -2.03
N VAL A 40 -16.38 -6.32 -2.49
CA VAL A 40 -17.30 -5.49 -1.71
C VAL A 40 -18.68 -5.58 -2.34
N GLY A 41 -19.69 -5.95 -1.54
CA GLY A 41 -21.06 -6.09 -2.02
C GLY A 41 -21.23 -7.19 -3.09
N GLY A 42 -22.17 -6.97 -4.01
CA GLY A 42 -22.53 -7.90 -5.09
C GLY A 42 -23.33 -9.14 -4.64
N GLU A 43 -23.64 -10.01 -5.60
CA GLU A 43 -24.25 -11.32 -5.34
C GLU A 43 -23.17 -12.39 -5.25
N TRP A 44 -23.29 -13.23 -4.23
CA TRP A 44 -22.42 -14.38 -4.02
C TRP A 44 -23.22 -15.65 -4.24
N ARG A 45 -22.62 -16.58 -4.99
CA ARG A 45 -23.18 -17.91 -5.18
C ARG A 45 -22.61 -18.84 -4.14
N ASP A 46 -23.47 -19.62 -3.50
CA ASP A 46 -23.04 -20.70 -2.62
C ASP A 46 -22.22 -21.70 -3.42
N ILE A 47 -21.01 -21.96 -2.92
CA ILE A 47 -20.11 -22.97 -3.47
C ILE A 47 -20.17 -24.14 -2.49
N ASP A 48 -20.75 -25.26 -2.89
CA ASP A 48 -21.05 -26.43 -2.03
C ASP A 48 -19.85 -26.96 -1.21
N ALA A 49 -18.64 -26.61 -1.62
CA ALA A 49 -17.42 -27.10 -1.02
C ALA A 49 -16.70 -26.02 -0.15
N ALA A 50 -17.16 -24.77 -0.17
CA ALA A 50 -16.63 -23.70 0.68
C ALA A 50 -17.22 -23.79 2.09
N ARG A 51 -16.38 -23.57 3.10
CA ARG A 51 -16.84 -23.41 4.48
C ARG A 51 -17.11 -21.92 4.72
N ASP A 52 -18.37 -21.58 4.99
CA ASP A 52 -18.71 -20.25 5.47
C ASP A 52 -18.20 -20.08 6.91
N LEU A 53 -17.43 -19.02 7.13
CA LEU A 53 -16.91 -18.64 8.45
C LEU A 53 -17.85 -17.67 9.18
N GLY A 54 -18.90 -17.18 8.52
CA GLY A 54 -19.79 -16.15 9.03
C GLY A 54 -19.10 -14.80 9.14
N ASP A 55 -19.70 -13.91 9.93
CA ASP A 55 -19.15 -12.59 10.19
C ASP A 55 -17.90 -12.70 11.08
N VAL A 56 -16.75 -12.29 10.55
CA VAL A 56 -15.48 -12.24 11.28
C VAL A 56 -15.25 -10.81 11.81
N PRO A 57 -14.89 -10.63 13.09
CA PRO A 57 -14.53 -9.32 13.62
C PRO A 57 -13.40 -8.67 12.80
N ALA A 58 -13.54 -7.38 12.50
CA ALA A 58 -12.59 -6.67 11.64
C ALA A 58 -11.15 -6.69 12.18
N GLU A 59 -10.97 -6.66 13.51
CA GLU A 59 -9.66 -6.76 14.17
C GLU A 59 -9.00 -8.13 13.95
N GLU A 60 -9.78 -9.22 14.03
CA GLU A 60 -9.30 -10.58 13.80
C GLU A 60 -8.92 -10.76 12.32
N ALA A 61 -9.75 -10.27 11.41
CA ALA A 61 -9.46 -10.26 9.99
C ALA A 61 -8.20 -9.45 9.66
N ALA A 62 -8.05 -8.25 10.24
CA ALA A 62 -6.87 -7.41 10.06
C ALA A 62 -5.59 -8.12 10.53
N THR A 63 -5.63 -8.74 11.72
CA THR A 63 -4.50 -9.51 12.27
C THR A 63 -4.13 -10.68 11.38
N PHE A 64 -5.13 -11.38 10.85
CA PHE A 64 -4.93 -12.46 9.90
C PHE A 64 -4.25 -11.98 8.61
N PHE A 65 -4.75 -10.91 7.98
CA PHE A 65 -4.15 -10.38 6.74
C PHE A 65 -2.74 -9.82 6.97
N LEU A 66 -2.48 -9.16 8.09
CA LEU A 66 -1.12 -8.71 8.45
C LEU A 66 -0.15 -9.88 8.60
N THR A 67 -0.61 -10.97 9.22
CA THR A 67 0.19 -12.20 9.36
C THR A 67 0.46 -12.84 8.00
N LEU A 68 -0.54 -12.83 7.12
CA LEU A 68 -0.46 -13.39 5.78
C LEU A 68 0.45 -12.55 4.85
N ALA A 69 0.38 -11.22 4.92
CA ALA A 69 1.26 -10.32 4.20
C ALA A 69 2.72 -10.51 4.61
N ARG A 70 2.97 -10.70 5.92
CA ARG A 70 4.33 -10.92 6.44
C ARG A 70 4.90 -12.30 6.11
N ASN A 71 4.10 -13.37 6.25
CA ASN A 71 4.61 -14.74 6.24
C ASN A 71 4.17 -15.57 5.04
N GLY A 72 3.17 -15.11 4.29
CA GLY A 72 2.60 -15.82 3.15
C GLY A 72 3.59 -15.99 2.01
N ARG A 73 3.23 -16.85 1.06
CA ARG A 73 3.91 -16.94 -0.23
C ARG A 73 3.67 -15.66 -1.05
N ALA A 74 4.60 -15.33 -1.96
CA ALA A 74 4.65 -14.04 -2.67
C ALA A 74 3.28 -13.48 -3.09
N GLY A 75 2.55 -14.14 -3.99
CA GLY A 75 1.26 -13.63 -4.48
C GLY A 75 0.23 -13.43 -3.37
N VAL A 76 0.04 -14.42 -2.50
CA VAL A 76 -0.92 -14.30 -1.38
C VAL A 76 -0.52 -13.22 -0.37
N ALA A 77 0.78 -13.03 -0.16
CA ALA A 77 1.27 -11.98 0.71
C ALA A 77 1.00 -10.60 0.12
N GLU A 78 1.19 -10.44 -1.19
CA GLU A 78 0.86 -9.23 -1.94
C GLU A 78 -0.66 -8.94 -1.87
N ASP A 79 -1.50 -9.94 -2.16
CA ASP A 79 -2.96 -9.83 -2.10
C ASP A 79 -3.46 -9.50 -0.70
N ALA A 80 -2.73 -9.90 0.34
CA ALA A 80 -3.08 -9.65 1.73
C ALA A 80 -2.76 -8.23 2.20
N VAL A 81 -1.93 -7.46 1.48
CA VAL A 81 -1.57 -6.09 1.87
C VAL A 81 -2.80 -5.19 1.87
N PHE A 82 -3.56 -5.18 0.78
CA PHE A 82 -4.76 -4.34 0.66
C PHE A 82 -5.80 -4.58 1.76
N PRO A 83 -6.30 -5.81 1.99
CA PRO A 83 -7.29 -6.06 3.04
C PRO A 83 -6.72 -5.79 4.44
N ALA A 84 -5.41 -5.99 4.67
CA ALA A 84 -4.78 -5.58 5.92
C ALA A 84 -4.80 -4.06 6.13
N THR A 85 -4.68 -3.28 5.06
CA THR A 85 -4.71 -1.82 5.07
C THR A 85 -6.09 -1.25 5.37
N ILE A 86 -7.15 -1.82 4.77
CA ILE A 86 -8.52 -1.28 4.91
C ILE A 86 -9.32 -1.90 6.06
N ALA A 87 -8.85 -3.01 6.64
CA ALA A 87 -9.53 -3.65 7.76
C ALA A 87 -9.51 -2.73 9.00
N ARG A 88 -10.70 -2.47 9.55
CA ARG A 88 -10.86 -1.63 10.73
C ARG A 88 -10.40 -2.36 11.99
N GLY A 89 -9.98 -1.61 13.00
CA GLY A 89 -9.74 -2.12 14.36
C GLY A 89 -8.26 -2.22 14.76
N VAL A 90 -7.33 -2.02 13.83
CA VAL A 90 -5.89 -1.93 14.12
C VAL A 90 -5.27 -0.72 13.39
N ASP A 91 -4.11 -0.25 13.87
CA ASP A 91 -3.23 0.65 13.12
C ASP A 91 -2.27 -0.23 12.28
N PRO A 92 -2.52 -0.46 10.97
CA PRO A 92 -1.72 -1.39 10.19
C PRO A 92 -0.35 -0.81 9.82
N TRP A 93 -0.17 0.51 9.90
CA TRP A 93 0.96 1.20 9.29
C TRP A 93 2.34 0.75 9.78
N PRO A 94 2.59 0.53 11.08
CA PRO A 94 3.88 0.03 11.54
C PRO A 94 4.23 -1.34 10.94
N ALA A 95 3.23 -2.20 10.75
CA ALA A 95 3.42 -3.53 10.18
C ALA A 95 3.61 -3.48 8.67
N ILE A 96 2.84 -2.66 7.94
CA ILE A 96 2.99 -2.46 6.50
C ILE A 96 4.32 -1.77 6.15
N LEU A 97 4.76 -0.79 6.96
CA LEU A 97 6.07 -0.17 6.80
C LEU A 97 7.21 -1.17 7.05
N GLY A 98 7.07 -1.97 8.11
CA GLY A 98 8.01 -3.06 8.38
C GLY A 98 8.10 -4.04 7.21
N LEU A 99 6.97 -4.37 6.58
CA LEU A 99 6.91 -5.23 5.40
C LEU A 99 7.60 -4.58 4.19
N ALA A 100 7.37 -3.29 3.94
CA ALA A 100 8.00 -2.57 2.83
C ALA A 100 9.55 -2.52 2.94
N ARG A 101 10.08 -2.49 4.17
CA ARG A 101 11.53 -2.48 4.46
C ARG A 101 12.15 -3.88 4.57
N ASP A 102 11.34 -4.94 4.66
CA ASP A 102 11.84 -6.30 4.90
C ASP A 102 12.46 -6.90 3.63
N ARG A 103 13.79 -6.80 3.51
CA ARG A 103 14.57 -7.34 2.38
C ARG A 103 14.52 -8.87 2.25
N THR A 104 14.00 -9.58 3.24
CA THR A 104 13.79 -11.03 3.12
C THR A 104 12.52 -11.37 2.32
N ARG A 105 11.69 -10.37 2.03
CA ARG A 105 10.42 -10.53 1.31
C ARG A 105 10.57 -10.21 -0.17
N PRO A 106 9.77 -10.88 -1.04
CA PRO A 106 9.74 -10.61 -2.47
C PRO A 106 9.47 -9.13 -2.78
N GLU A 107 10.04 -8.62 -3.87
CA GLU A 107 9.93 -7.20 -4.24
C GLU A 107 8.48 -6.74 -4.42
N ASP A 108 7.68 -7.51 -5.16
CA ASP A 108 6.25 -7.19 -5.41
C ASP A 108 5.46 -6.97 -4.10
N VAL A 109 5.74 -7.78 -3.07
CA VAL A 109 5.11 -7.63 -1.74
C VAL A 109 5.53 -6.31 -1.08
N ARG A 110 6.82 -5.95 -1.16
CA ARG A 110 7.33 -4.70 -0.59
C ARG A 110 6.80 -3.48 -1.35
N GLU A 111 6.67 -3.59 -2.67
CA GLU A 111 6.11 -2.55 -3.53
C GLU A 111 4.63 -2.31 -3.23
N SER A 112 3.84 -3.38 -3.12
CA SER A 112 2.43 -3.31 -2.73
C SER A 112 2.28 -2.63 -1.37
N ALA A 113 3.11 -2.98 -0.39
CA ALA A 113 3.13 -2.32 0.92
C ALA A 113 3.41 -0.81 0.82
N MET A 114 4.41 -0.41 0.02
CA MET A 114 4.74 1.00 -0.19
C MET A 114 3.63 1.76 -0.94
N PHE A 115 2.97 1.12 -1.91
CA PHE A 115 1.85 1.68 -2.64
C PHE A 115 0.69 2.03 -1.69
N TRP A 116 0.26 1.07 -0.88
CA TRP A 116 -0.87 1.26 0.05
C TRP A 116 -0.56 2.25 1.18
N ILE A 117 0.71 2.34 1.59
CA ILE A 117 1.19 3.43 2.46
C ILE A 117 0.94 4.80 1.82
N GLY A 118 1.25 4.97 0.53
CA GLY A 118 1.03 6.24 -0.17
C GLY A 118 -0.45 6.63 -0.27
N GLN A 119 -1.34 5.66 -0.48
CA GLN A 119 -2.77 5.92 -0.71
C GLN A 119 -3.54 6.23 0.59
N GLU A 120 -3.41 5.39 1.61
CA GLU A 120 -4.39 5.31 2.70
C GLU A 120 -3.86 5.83 4.05
N ALA A 121 -2.55 6.07 4.16
CA ALA A 121 -1.93 6.27 5.46
C ALA A 121 -1.91 7.74 5.87
N GLY A 122 -2.56 8.10 7.00
CA GLY A 122 -2.71 9.48 7.50
C GLY A 122 -1.40 10.22 7.84
N GLN A 123 -1.49 11.43 8.41
CA GLN A 123 -0.32 12.32 8.65
C GLN A 123 0.88 11.69 9.35
N LYS A 124 0.65 10.75 10.28
CA LYS A 124 1.71 9.99 10.97
C LYS A 124 2.67 9.30 9.99
N VAL A 125 2.17 8.91 8.82
CA VAL A 125 2.93 8.19 7.81
C VAL A 125 3.73 9.09 6.88
N ALA A 126 3.39 10.38 6.77
CA ALA A 126 4.25 11.33 6.05
C ALA A 126 5.64 11.47 6.72
N ALA A 127 5.67 11.50 8.05
CA ALA A 127 6.94 11.52 8.80
C ALA A 127 7.72 10.20 8.65
N GLU A 128 7.03 9.06 8.64
CA GLU A 128 7.66 7.75 8.44
C GLU A 128 8.20 7.57 7.02
N LEU A 129 7.47 8.05 6.01
CA LEU A 129 7.92 8.08 4.62
C LEU A 129 9.14 8.98 4.45
N GLU A 130 9.15 10.18 5.05
CA GLU A 130 10.33 11.04 5.06
C GLU A 130 11.52 10.35 5.76
N SER A 131 11.27 9.56 6.82
CA SER A 131 12.32 8.74 7.43
C SER A 131 12.87 7.69 6.45
N VAL A 132 12.03 7.04 5.63
CA VAL A 132 12.52 6.13 4.56
C VAL A 132 13.38 6.89 3.56
N VAL A 133 12.91 8.05 3.11
CA VAL A 133 13.63 8.89 2.14
C VAL A 133 15.02 9.28 2.65
N ASN A 134 15.17 9.56 3.95
CA ASN A 134 16.46 9.98 4.51
C ASN A 134 17.34 8.81 4.99
N ASP A 135 16.85 7.57 4.98
CA ASP A 135 17.61 6.42 5.45
C ASP A 135 18.58 5.92 4.36
N SER A 136 19.86 6.26 4.52
CA SER A 136 20.91 5.85 3.58
C SER A 136 21.23 4.36 3.62
N SER A 137 20.74 3.63 4.64
CA SER A 137 20.84 2.18 4.67
C SER A 137 19.84 1.51 3.73
N GLU A 138 18.77 2.21 3.34
CA GLU A 138 17.75 1.72 2.42
C GLU A 138 18.22 1.69 0.96
N ASP A 139 17.52 0.95 0.10
CA ASP A 139 17.79 0.93 -1.32
C ASP A 139 17.33 2.25 -1.97
N VAL A 140 18.07 2.76 -2.96
CA VAL A 140 17.73 4.02 -3.65
C VAL A 140 16.35 3.95 -4.32
N GLU A 141 15.97 2.80 -4.89
CA GLU A 141 14.65 2.61 -5.47
C GLU A 141 13.55 2.60 -4.41
N LEU A 142 13.81 2.05 -3.21
CA LEU A 142 12.86 2.15 -2.10
C LEU A 142 12.69 3.60 -1.63
N ARG A 143 13.79 4.37 -1.55
CA ARG A 143 13.73 5.80 -1.23
C ARG A 143 12.94 6.58 -2.28
N LYS A 144 13.15 6.30 -3.57
CA LYS A 144 12.38 6.92 -4.68
C LYS A 144 10.90 6.55 -4.64
N LYS A 145 10.57 5.30 -4.31
CA LYS A 145 9.18 4.86 -4.08
C LYS A 145 8.55 5.57 -2.88
N ALA A 146 9.31 5.82 -1.81
CA ALA A 146 8.84 6.62 -0.68
C ALA A 146 8.61 8.09 -1.05
N VAL A 147 9.44 8.68 -1.91
CA VAL A 147 9.18 10.02 -2.49
C VAL A 147 7.87 10.02 -3.27
N PHE A 148 7.64 9.01 -4.12
CA PHE A 148 6.37 8.89 -4.84
C PHE A 148 5.18 8.73 -3.87
N ALA A 149 5.30 7.88 -2.85
CA ALA A 149 4.25 7.70 -1.85
C ALA A 149 3.93 9.02 -1.10
N LEU A 150 4.93 9.86 -0.81
CA LEU A 150 4.70 11.20 -0.26
C LEU A 150 3.83 12.05 -1.19
N THR A 151 3.96 11.93 -2.51
CA THR A 151 3.24 12.80 -3.46
C THR A 151 1.77 12.41 -3.62
N GLN A 152 1.42 11.20 -3.20
CA GLN A 152 0.03 10.72 -3.13
C GLN A 152 -0.72 11.33 -1.94
N ARG A 153 -0.02 11.97 -1.00
CA ARG A 153 -0.62 12.71 0.12
C ARG A 153 -1.17 14.07 -0.34
N PRO A 154 -2.17 14.64 0.38
CA PRO A 154 -2.67 15.97 0.09
C PRO A 154 -1.55 17.01 -0.01
N ASP A 155 -1.64 17.91 -0.99
CA ASP A 155 -0.60 18.90 -1.28
C ASP A 155 -0.16 19.76 -0.07
N PRO A 156 -1.07 20.20 0.83
CA PRO A 156 -0.66 20.91 2.05
C PRO A 156 0.27 20.12 2.96
N GLU A 157 0.23 18.78 2.91
CA GLU A 157 1.08 17.89 3.69
C GLU A 157 2.40 17.60 2.97
N CYS A 158 2.35 17.27 1.67
CA CYS A 158 3.54 16.78 0.96
C CYS A 158 4.43 17.88 0.38
N VAL A 159 3.86 18.98 -0.14
CA VAL A 159 4.64 20.04 -0.81
C VAL A 159 5.71 20.64 0.12
N PRO A 160 5.42 20.98 1.40
CA PRO A 160 6.46 21.48 2.31
C PRO A 160 7.61 20.49 2.54
N ILE A 161 7.33 19.19 2.57
CA ILE A 161 8.33 18.13 2.75
C ILE A 161 9.19 18.03 1.49
N LEU A 162 8.55 17.94 0.32
CA LEU A 162 9.24 17.83 -0.96
C LEU A 162 10.12 19.06 -1.25
N LEU A 163 9.65 20.28 -0.97
CA LEU A 163 10.45 21.51 -1.12
C LEU A 163 11.72 21.48 -0.26
N ARG A 164 11.63 20.96 0.97
CA ARG A 164 12.79 20.77 1.85
C ARG A 164 13.75 19.73 1.26
N LEU A 165 13.23 18.55 0.90
CA LEU A 165 14.04 17.48 0.30
C LEU A 165 14.73 17.93 -1.00
N ALA A 166 14.06 18.72 -1.84
CA ALA A 166 14.64 19.26 -3.07
C ALA A 166 15.85 20.16 -2.80
N ARG A 167 15.82 20.93 -1.70
CA ARG A 167 16.94 21.81 -1.29
C ARG A 167 18.06 21.07 -0.57
N THR A 168 17.72 20.11 0.29
CA THR A 168 18.67 19.60 1.29
C THR A 168 19.08 18.15 1.11
N HIS A 169 18.36 17.34 0.31
CA HIS A 169 18.64 15.91 0.24
C HIS A 169 20.02 15.66 -0.40
N PRO A 170 20.93 14.91 0.25
CA PRO A 170 22.30 14.77 -0.20
C PRO A 170 22.43 13.88 -1.44
N ASP A 171 21.61 12.84 -1.55
CA ASP A 171 21.61 11.89 -2.67
C ASP A 171 20.99 12.55 -3.93
N PRO A 172 21.74 12.69 -5.03
CA PRO A 172 21.26 13.31 -6.26
C PRO A 172 20.17 12.52 -6.97
N GLU A 173 20.13 11.19 -6.86
CA GLU A 173 19.09 10.36 -7.49
C GLU A 173 17.75 10.54 -6.79
N VAL A 174 17.77 10.53 -5.46
CA VAL A 174 16.57 10.84 -4.65
C VAL A 174 16.14 12.28 -4.88
N ARG A 175 17.08 13.23 -4.86
CA ARG A 175 16.77 14.65 -5.11
C ARG A 175 16.19 14.87 -6.52
N GLY A 176 16.68 14.13 -7.52
CA GLY A 176 16.12 14.10 -8.87
C GLY A 176 14.68 13.59 -8.91
N ALA A 177 14.37 12.51 -8.19
CA ALA A 177 12.99 12.02 -8.05
C ALA A 177 12.08 13.04 -7.36
N VAL A 178 12.58 13.73 -6.32
CA VAL A 178 11.84 14.80 -5.64
C VAL A 178 11.50 15.94 -6.61
N PHE A 179 12.46 16.42 -7.41
CA PHE A 179 12.20 17.44 -8.43
C PHE A 179 11.19 16.98 -9.48
N PHE A 180 11.31 15.74 -9.96
CA PHE A 180 10.39 15.16 -10.94
C PHE A 180 8.94 15.18 -10.45
N TRP A 181 8.70 14.83 -9.19
CA TRP A 181 7.35 14.83 -8.62
C TRP A 181 6.86 16.23 -8.21
N LEU A 182 7.75 17.11 -7.73
CA LEU A 182 7.41 18.51 -7.47
C LEU A 182 6.94 19.22 -8.73
N ALA A 183 7.57 18.97 -9.88
CA ALA A 183 7.21 19.58 -11.16
C ALA A 183 5.78 19.26 -11.64
N GLN A 184 5.13 18.24 -11.04
CA GLN A 184 3.75 17.85 -11.33
C GLN A 184 2.73 18.50 -10.37
N LYS A 185 3.19 19.25 -9.37
CA LYS A 185 2.32 19.92 -8.39
C LYS A 185 2.00 21.34 -8.85
N ASP A 186 0.74 21.71 -8.75
CA ASP A 186 0.25 23.06 -9.03
C ASP A 186 0.32 23.91 -7.74
N ASP A 187 1.54 24.28 -7.35
CA ASP A 187 1.80 25.10 -6.16
C ASP A 187 2.80 26.22 -6.49
N PRO A 188 2.46 27.51 -6.25
CA PRO A 188 3.34 28.63 -6.57
C PRO A 188 4.75 28.52 -5.98
N ARG A 189 4.89 27.90 -4.80
CA ARG A 189 6.19 27.73 -4.13
C ARG A 189 7.13 26.81 -4.90
N VAL A 190 6.59 25.95 -5.77
CA VAL A 190 7.37 25.09 -6.66
C VAL A 190 8.03 25.93 -7.74
N LEU A 191 7.31 26.90 -8.31
CA LEU A 191 7.87 27.85 -9.28
C LEU A 191 8.97 28.70 -8.63
N ASP A 192 8.72 29.23 -7.44
CA ASP A 192 9.73 30.00 -6.68
C ASP A 192 11.02 29.19 -6.47
N LEU A 193 10.90 27.90 -6.14
CA LEU A 193 12.05 27.01 -5.98
C LEU A 193 12.82 26.81 -7.30
N PHE A 194 12.11 26.59 -8.42
CA PHE A 194 12.78 26.43 -9.71
C PHE A 194 13.47 27.72 -10.17
N GLU A 195 12.86 28.88 -9.92
CA GLU A 195 13.48 30.19 -10.18
C GLU A 195 14.74 30.38 -9.33
N GLU A 196 14.67 30.11 -8.02
CA GLU A 196 15.82 30.17 -7.09
C GLU A 196 17.01 29.33 -7.60
N ILE A 197 16.74 28.10 -8.03
CA ILE A 197 17.77 27.16 -8.47
C ILE A 197 18.34 27.55 -9.84
N LEU A 198 17.50 27.96 -10.79
CA LEU A 198 17.93 28.28 -12.16
C LEU A 198 18.66 29.63 -12.25
N LEU A 199 18.33 30.57 -11.36
CA LEU A 199 18.94 31.90 -11.32
C LEU A 199 20.19 31.96 -10.43
N GLY A 200 20.55 30.85 -9.78
CA GLY A 200 21.82 30.70 -9.06
C GLY A 200 21.84 31.39 -7.70
N GLY A 201 21.06 30.86 -6.75
CA GLY A 201 21.20 31.18 -5.32
C GLY A 201 22.63 31.04 -4.79
#